data_AF-A0A535MX56-F1
#
_entry.id   AF-A0A535MX56-F1
#
_cell.length_a   1.000
_cell.length_b   1.000
_cell.length_c   1.000
_cell.angle_alpha   90.00
_cell.angle_beta   90.00
_cell.angle_gamma   90.00
#
_symmetry.space_group_name_H-M   'P 1'
#
loop_
_entity.id
_entity.type
_entity.pdbx_description
1 polymer ?
#
loop_
_entity_poly.entity_id
_entity_poly.type
_entity_poly.pdbx_seq_one_letter_code
_entity_poly.pdbx_strand_id
1 'polypeptide(L)'
;MKTRPTRNPLYDPFDDLSDEQFEREVLESLDQATTKISLRVATELLVRTKEAAQRRGVPYQSLMKVLIDQGVRRLERNRPGQRGTTRRQRGG
;
A
#
# COMPACT_ATOMS: atom_id res chain seq x y z
N MET A 1 -24.66 26.39 -27.22
CA MET A 1 -23.34 25.72 -27.35
C MET A 1 -23.15 24.82 -26.14
N LYS A 2 -23.08 23.49 -26.31
CA LYS A 2 -22.91 22.54 -25.20
C LYS A 2 -21.44 22.15 -25.13
N THR A 3 -20.73 22.53 -24.07
CA THR A 3 -19.34 22.12 -23.82
C THR A 3 -19.33 20.65 -23.42
N ARG A 4 -18.61 19.82 -24.18
CA ARG A 4 -18.40 18.39 -23.89
C ARG A 4 -17.31 18.30 -22.81
N PRO A 5 -17.55 17.63 -21.67
CA PRO A 5 -16.52 17.47 -20.65
C PRO A 5 -15.42 16.57 -21.18
N THR A 6 -14.20 17.10 -21.29
CA THR A 6 -12.99 16.32 -21.56
C THR A 6 -12.70 15.46 -20.32
N ARG A 7 -13.19 14.22 -20.31
CA ARG A 7 -12.70 13.22 -19.36
C ARG A 7 -11.25 12.96 -19.73
N ASN A 8 -10.35 13.25 -18.80
CA ASN A 8 -8.97 12.82 -18.92
C ASN A 8 -9.00 11.28 -19.12
N PRO A 9 -8.32 10.71 -20.11
CA PRO A 9 -8.28 9.27 -20.28
C PRO A 9 -7.79 8.66 -18.96
N LEU A 10 -8.52 7.67 -18.46
CA LEU A 10 -8.07 6.89 -17.32
C LEU A 10 -6.78 6.23 -17.79
N TYR A 11 -5.64 6.63 -17.24
CA TYR A 11 -4.34 6.04 -17.56
C TYR A 11 -4.36 4.59 -17.08
N ASP A 12 -4.38 3.64 -18.01
CA ASP A 12 -4.14 2.24 -17.68
C ASP A 12 -2.63 2.03 -17.61
N PRO A 13 -2.06 1.71 -16.44
CA PRO A 13 -0.62 1.49 -16.30
C PRO A 13 -0.11 0.28 -17.11
N PHE A 14 -1.00 -0.51 -17.71
CA PHE A 14 -0.67 -1.68 -18.49
C PHE A 14 -0.81 -1.47 -20.01
N ASP A 15 -1.22 -0.28 -20.48
CA ASP A 15 -1.46 0.01 -21.91
C ASP A 15 -0.23 -0.21 -22.81
N ASP A 16 0.98 -0.06 -22.24
CA ASP A 16 2.24 -0.16 -22.97
C ASP A 16 2.92 -1.55 -22.84
N LEU A 17 2.28 -2.51 -22.17
CA LEU A 17 2.85 -3.84 -21.95
C LEU A 17 2.41 -4.83 -23.04
N SER A 18 3.35 -5.67 -23.51
CA SER A 18 2.97 -6.87 -24.26
C SER A 18 2.25 -7.88 -23.37
N ASP A 19 1.52 -8.82 -23.96
CA ASP A 19 0.82 -9.88 -23.22
C ASP A 19 1.77 -10.63 -22.27
N GLU A 20 2.99 -10.96 -22.71
CA GLU A 20 3.98 -11.64 -21.87
C GLU A 20 4.55 -10.76 -20.75
N GLN A 21 4.65 -9.45 -20.98
CA GLN A 21 5.09 -8.49 -19.96
C GLN A 21 4.00 -8.25 -18.93
N PHE A 22 2.76 -8.16 -19.37
CA PHE A 22 1.59 -8.08 -18.50
C PHE A 22 1.48 -9.34 -17.64
N GLU A 23 1.54 -10.53 -18.25
CA GLU A 23 1.51 -11.80 -17.52
C GLU A 23 2.62 -11.88 -16.48
N ARG A 24 3.84 -11.45 -16.81
CA ARG A 24 4.96 -11.40 -15.87
C ARG A 24 4.72 -10.43 -14.72
N GLU A 25 4.31 -9.20 -15.00
CA GLU A 25 4.04 -8.19 -13.97
C GLU A 25 2.90 -8.64 -13.04
N VAL A 26 1.85 -9.25 -13.62
CA VAL A 26 0.75 -9.85 -12.87
C VAL A 26 1.28 -11.02 -12.04
N LEU A 27 2.03 -11.96 -12.62
CA LEU A 27 2.58 -13.11 -11.90
C LEU A 27 3.56 -12.69 -10.81
N GLU A 28 4.44 -11.72 -11.04
CA GLU A 28 5.37 -11.17 -10.03
C GLU A 28 4.61 -10.44 -8.91
N SER A 29 3.53 -9.72 -9.23
CA SER A 29 2.67 -9.11 -8.22
C SER A 29 1.90 -10.15 -7.38
N LEU A 30 1.57 -11.29 -7.99
CA LEU A 30 0.94 -12.44 -7.33
C LEU A 30 1.97 -13.30 -6.56
N ASP A 31 3.21 -13.33 -7.03
CA ASP A 31 4.36 -14.07 -6.50
C ASP A 31 5.13 -13.26 -5.45
N GLN A 32 4.53 -12.21 -4.89
CA GLN A 32 5.00 -11.66 -3.63
C GLN A 32 4.93 -12.75 -2.57
N ALA A 33 6.06 -13.46 -2.38
CA ALA A 33 6.19 -14.63 -1.54
C ALA A 33 5.69 -14.33 -0.12
N THR A 34 4.42 -14.64 0.15
CA THR A 34 3.86 -14.46 1.48
C THR A 34 4.25 -15.64 2.34
N THR A 35 5.02 -15.38 3.39
CA THR A 35 5.34 -16.41 4.40
C THR A 35 4.23 -16.51 5.42
N LYS A 36 3.73 -17.73 5.67
CA LYS A 36 2.81 -17.98 6.78
C LYS A 36 3.57 -17.93 8.10
N ILE A 37 3.11 -17.07 9.02
CA ILE A 37 3.67 -16.93 10.36
C ILE A 37 2.61 -17.17 11.42
N SER A 38 3.05 -17.53 12.64
CA SER A 38 2.21 -17.56 13.84
C SER A 38 2.53 -16.35 14.70
N LEU A 39 1.51 -15.58 15.06
CA LEU A 39 1.64 -14.39 15.93
C LEU A 39 0.83 -14.59 17.21
N ARG A 40 1.41 -14.23 18.35
CA ARG A 40 0.69 -14.13 19.63
C ARG A 40 0.18 -12.70 19.79
N VAL A 41 -1.11 -12.55 20.06
CA VAL A 41 -1.76 -11.27 20.31
C VAL A 41 -2.68 -11.39 21.52
N ALA A 42 -2.95 -10.27 22.20
CA ALA A 42 -3.93 -10.25 23.28
C ALA A 42 -5.32 -10.64 22.75
N THR A 43 -6.06 -11.47 23.50
CA THR A 43 -7.40 -11.95 23.10
C THR A 43 -8.34 -10.79 22.79
N GLU A 44 -8.37 -9.79 23.68
CA GLU A 44 -9.19 -8.58 23.50
C GLU A 44 -8.88 -7.83 22.20
N LEU A 45 -7.60 -7.77 21.81
CA LEU A 45 -7.19 -7.13 20.56
C LEU A 45 -7.69 -7.94 19.35
N LEU A 46 -7.60 -9.27 19.41
CA LEU A 46 -8.10 -10.13 18.34
C LEU A 46 -9.61 -9.99 18.16
N VAL A 47 -10.38 -9.95 19.26
CA VAL A 47 -11.83 -9.74 19.25
C VAL A 47 -12.18 -8.41 18.58
N ARG A 48 -11.60 -7.31 19.07
CA ARG A 48 -11.83 -5.97 18.50
C ARG A 48 -11.46 -5.88 17.03
N THR A 49 -10.39 -6.56 16.61
CA THR A 49 -9.96 -6.61 15.20
C THR A 49 -10.98 -7.35 14.33
N LYS A 50 -11.51 -8.48 14.81
CA LYS A 50 -12.55 -9.24 14.10
C LYS A 50 -13.84 -8.45 13.94
N GLU A 51 -14.31 -7.80 15.01
CA GLU A 51 -15.50 -6.93 14.96
C GLU A 51 -15.31 -5.75 13.99
N ALA A 52 -14.12 -5.14 14.01
CA ALA A 52 -13.79 -4.04 13.13
C ALA A 52 -13.72 -4.48 11.65
N ALA A 53 -13.36 -5.72 11.37
CA ALA A 53 -13.39 -6.30 10.02
C ALA A 53 -14.82 -6.63 9.58
N GLN A 54 -15.61 -7.23 10.48
CA GLN A 54 -17.01 -7.55 10.24
C GLN A 54 -17.83 -6.30 9.91
N ARG A 55 -17.67 -5.21 10.67
CA ARG A 55 -18.34 -3.93 10.38
C ARG A 55 -17.97 -3.33 9.02
N ARG A 56 -16.81 -3.69 8.49
CA ARG A 56 -16.32 -3.25 7.17
C ARG A 56 -16.65 -4.25 6.05
N GLY A 57 -17.27 -5.39 6.37
CA GLY A 57 -17.58 -6.44 5.40
C GLY A 57 -16.34 -7.13 4.80
N VAL A 58 -15.21 -7.15 5.52
CA VAL A 58 -13.95 -7.75 5.04
C VAL A 58 -13.45 -8.86 5.97
N PRO A 59 -12.69 -9.85 5.47
CA PRO A 59 -12.02 -10.82 6.33
C PRO A 59 -11.03 -10.15 7.29
N TYR A 60 -10.99 -10.59 8.55
CA TYR A 60 -10.12 -9.97 9.56
C TYR A 60 -8.62 -10.09 9.21
N GLN A 61 -8.23 -11.15 8.52
CA GLN A 61 -6.86 -11.33 8.03
C GLN A 61 -6.50 -10.28 6.96
N SER A 62 -7.44 -9.94 6.07
CA SER A 62 -7.25 -8.88 5.08
C SER A 62 -7.11 -7.51 5.75
N LEU A 63 -7.96 -7.22 6.74
CA LEU A 63 -7.82 -6.00 7.55
C LEU A 63 -6.46 -5.95 8.25
N MET A 64 -6.03 -7.07 8.85
CA MET A 64 -4.74 -7.16 9.55
C MET A 64 -3.57 -6.86 8.62
N LYS A 65 -3.56 -7.40 7.40
CA LYS A 65 -2.52 -7.11 6.39
C LYS A 65 -2.42 -5.62 6.06
N VAL A 66 -3.55 -4.97 5.80
CA VAL A 66 -3.61 -3.53 5.48
C VAL A 66 -3.11 -2.69 6.66
N LEU A 67 -3.52 -3.02 7.89
CA LEU A 67 -3.06 -2.29 9.08
C LEU A 67 -1.56 -2.44 9.32
N ILE A 68 -0.99 -3.62 9.08
CA ILE A 68 0.45 -3.86 9.18
C ILE A 68 1.21 -3.01 8.14
N ASP A 69 0.81 -3.09 6.86
CA ASP A 69 1.43 -2.30 5.78
C ASP A 69 1.38 -0.79 6.08
N GLN A 70 0.21 -0.27 6.44
CA GLN A 70 0.05 1.15 6.78
C GLN A 70 0.90 1.57 7.99
N GLY A 71 0.98 0.70 9.00
CA GLY A 71 1.83 0.90 10.17
C GLY A 71 3.31 1.02 9.79
N VAL A 72 3.81 0.10 8.98
CA VAL A 72 5.20 0.11 8.49
C VAL A 72 5.48 1.35 7.66
N ARG A 73 4.64 1.66 6.66
CA ARG A 73 4.80 2.88 5.83
C ARG A 73 4.84 4.15 6.67
N ARG A 74 4.03 4.24 7.72
CA ARG A 74 4.04 5.39 8.64
C ARG A 74 5.34 5.48 9.43
N LEU A 75 5.88 4.35 9.88
CA LEU A 75 7.18 4.31 10.57
C LEU A 75 8.33 4.71 9.64
N GLU A 76 8.33 4.24 8.40
CA GLU A 76 9.34 4.58 7.39
C GLU A 76 9.34 6.08 7.06
N ARG A 77 8.16 6.67 6.86
CA ARG A 77 8.02 8.13 6.63
C ARG A 77 8.54 8.97 7.80
N ASN A 78 8.45 8.46 9.01
CA ASN A 78 8.82 9.19 10.22
C ASN A 78 10.28 8.96 10.66
N ARG A 79 11.12 8.31 9.85
CA ARG A 79 12.54 8.11 10.18
C ARG A 79 13.25 9.46 10.39
N PRO A 80 13.72 9.78 11.62
CA PRO A 80 14.49 10.99 11.88
C PRO A 80 15.92 10.76 11.36
N GLY A 81 16.17 11.15 10.11
CA GLY A 81 17.51 11.02 9.53
C GLY A 81 17.70 11.55 8.10
N GLN A 82 16.63 11.87 7.37
CA GLN A 82 16.72 12.36 5.98
C GLN A 82 16.17 13.79 5.78
N ARG A 83 15.95 14.55 6.86
CA ARG A 83 15.68 16.00 6.75
C ARG A 83 16.99 16.78 6.75
N GLY A 84 17.61 16.82 5.57
CA GLY A 84 18.37 17.97 5.06
C GLY A 84 19.68 18.34 5.77
N THR A 85 20.79 17.72 5.36
CA THR A 85 22.14 18.31 5.46
C THR A 85 22.50 19.14 4.23
N THR A 86 21.53 19.72 3.53
CA THR A 86 21.79 20.61 2.38
C THR A 86 21.26 22.01 2.63
N ARG A 87 21.87 22.75 3.56
CA ARG A 87 21.87 24.22 3.52
C ARG A 87 23.01 24.80 4.35
N ARG A 88 24.24 24.77 3.81
CA ARG A 88 25.30 25.72 4.17
C ARG A 88 26.43 25.73 3.14
N GLN A 89 26.12 26.18 1.93
CA GLN A 89 27.11 26.82 1.06
C GLN A 89 26.43 28.01 0.37
N ARG A 90 26.59 29.18 0.98
CA ARG A 90 26.60 30.52 0.36
C ARG A 90 26.90 31.52 1.47
N GLY A 91 28.12 32.02 1.49
CA GLY A 91 28.60 33.03 2.43
C GLY A 91 30.07 32.82 2.73
N GLY A 92 30.93 33.45 1.93
CA GLY A 92 32.39 33.44 1.99
C GLY A 92 32.95 33.91 0.67
#